data_AF-A0A7X8Z668-F1
#
_entry.id   AF-A0A7X8Z668-F1
#
_cell.length_a   1.000
_cell.length_b   1.000
_cell.length_c   1.000
_cell.angle_alpha   90.00
_cell.angle_beta   90.00
_cell.angle_gamma   90.00
#
_symmetry.space_group_name_H-M   'P 1'
#
loop_
_entity.id
_entity.type
_entity.pdbx_description
1 polymer ?
#
loop_
_entity_poly.entity_id
_entity_poly.type
_entity_poly.pdbx_seq_one_letter_code
_entity_poly.pdbx_strand_id
1 'polypeptide(L)'
;MQKRGPDLLLLLTTFFLLVIGVILVTSASAPRALSLTGGKDPFYYGKRQAVYALLGFLLLLATMRVDYRRLRRFTGVFAFLAPLFLLVVLFIGEEIQGARRWINLGIITFQPSEFAKLSLVFVLAHYLAELGSGVRNFVTGILLPL
;
A
#
# COMPACT_ATOMS: atom_id res chain seq x y z
N MET A 1 1.25 -22.82 -19.05
CA MET A 1 0.22 -21.98 -18.38
C MET A 1 -0.10 -20.80 -19.29
N GLN A 2 -1.34 -20.70 -19.78
CA GLN A 2 -1.79 -19.59 -20.63
C GLN A 2 -1.60 -18.26 -19.91
N LYS A 3 -0.88 -17.32 -20.54
CA LYS A 3 -0.86 -15.91 -20.10
C LYS A 3 -2.26 -15.36 -20.38
N ARG A 4 -3.16 -15.46 -19.39
CA ARG A 4 -4.41 -14.71 -19.44
C ARG A 4 -4.05 -13.23 -19.39
N GLY A 5 -4.65 -12.44 -20.28
CA GLY A 5 -4.54 -10.98 -20.23
C GLY A 5 -5.05 -10.45 -18.89
N PRO A 6 -4.75 -9.19 -18.55
CA PRO A 6 -5.29 -8.57 -17.35
C PRO A 6 -6.82 -8.61 -17.35
N ASP A 7 -7.41 -8.80 -16.18
CA ASP A 7 -8.86 -8.73 -16.01
C ASP A 7 -9.31 -7.28 -16.19
N LEU A 8 -9.82 -6.97 -17.38
CA LEU A 8 -10.23 -5.62 -17.76
C LEU A 8 -11.39 -5.12 -16.91
N LEU A 9 -12.27 -6.01 -16.42
CA LEU A 9 -13.37 -5.62 -15.57
C LEU A 9 -12.83 -5.08 -14.24
N LEU A 10 -11.93 -5.82 -13.59
CA LEU A 10 -11.31 -5.40 -12.34
C LEU A 10 -10.53 -4.09 -12.49
N LEU A 11 -9.79 -3.95 -13.59
CA LEU A 11 -9.03 -2.74 -13.90
C LEU A 11 -9.95 -1.52 -14.06
N LEU A 12 -11.03 -1.66 -14.84
CA LEU A 12 -12.00 -0.59 -15.06
C LEU A 12 -12.72 -0.22 -13.76
N THR A 13 -13.17 -1.21 -12.98
CA THR A 13 -13.81 -0.96 -11.69
C THR A 13 -12.88 -0.20 -10.74
N THR A 14 -11.60 -0.60 -10.67
CA THR A 14 -10.59 0.08 -9.85
C THR A 14 -10.35 1.51 -10.32
N PHE A 15 -10.29 1.74 -11.64
CA PHE A 15 -10.15 3.07 -12.21
C PHE A 15 -11.33 3.98 -11.87
N PHE A 16 -12.57 3.49 -12.02
CA PHE A 16 -13.76 4.27 -11.66
C PHE A 16 -13.82 4.60 -10.16
N LEU A 17 -13.51 3.63 -9.30
CA LEU A 17 -13.44 3.86 -7.85
C LEU A 17 -12.38 4.90 -7.49
N LEU A 18 -11.22 4.89 -8.17
CA LEU A 18 -10.17 5.88 -7.99
C LEU A 18 -10.63 7.29 -8.41
N VAL A 19 -11.28 7.43 -9.56
CA VAL A 19 -11.82 8.73 -10.03
C VAL A 19 -12.86 9.27 -9.04
N ILE A 20 -13.81 8.44 -8.62
CA ILE A 20 -14.82 8.81 -7.61
C ILE A 20 -14.13 9.23 -6.31
N GLY A 21 -13.12 8.47 -5.85
CA GLY A 21 -12.35 8.79 -4.65
C GLY A 21 -11.67 10.16 -4.72
N VAL A 22 -11.05 10.51 -5.86
CA VAL A 22 -10.42 11.82 -6.06
C VAL A 22 -11.47 12.94 -5.97
N ILE A 23 -12.65 12.77 -6.59
CA ILE A 23 -13.75 13.74 -6.53
C ILE A 23 -14.23 13.91 -5.09
N LEU A 24 -14.46 12.82 -4.36
CA LEU A 24 -14.94 12.84 -2.98
C LEU A 24 -13.95 13.51 -2.03
N VAL A 25 -12.65 13.19 -2.15
CA VAL A 25 -11.60 13.85 -1.35
C VAL A 25 -11.57 15.35 -1.63
N THR A 26 -11.63 15.74 -2.90
CA THR A 26 -11.63 17.15 -3.30
C THR A 26 -12.82 17.89 -2.69
N SER A 27 -14.01 17.30 -2.76
CA SER A 27 -15.23 17.90 -2.20
C SER A 27 -15.19 17.98 -0.67
N ALA A 28 -14.81 16.91 0.02
CA ALA A 28 -14.83 16.84 1.49
C ALA A 28 -13.74 17.71 2.14
N SER A 29 -12.63 17.93 1.44
CA SER A 29 -11.49 18.71 1.95
C SER A 29 -11.53 20.19 1.56
N ALA A 30 -12.45 20.63 0.70
CA ALA A 30 -12.54 22.01 0.22
C ALA A 30 -12.67 23.07 1.35
N PRO A 31 -13.48 22.88 2.41
CA PRO A 31 -13.56 23.85 3.51
C PRO A 31 -12.22 23.99 4.25
N ARG A 32 -11.50 22.88 4.42
CA ARG A 32 -10.18 22.85 5.06
C ARG A 32 -9.08 23.41 4.13
N ALA A 33 -9.20 23.22 2.82
CA ALA A 33 -8.31 23.82 1.84
C ALA A 33 -8.42 25.35 1.85
N LEU A 34 -9.64 25.88 1.92
CA LEU A 34 -9.89 27.32 1.98
C LEU A 34 -9.32 27.94 3.26
N SER A 35 -9.48 27.29 4.42
CA SER A 35 -8.91 27.81 5.67
C SER A 35 -7.39 27.82 5.68
N LEU A 36 -6.74 26.81 5.09
CA LEU A 36 -5.27 26.72 5.02
C LEU A 36 -4.64 27.65 3.99
N THR A 37 -5.32 27.91 2.87
CA THR A 37 -4.80 28.74 1.77
C THR A 37 -5.20 30.22 1.89
N GLY A 38 -5.92 30.59 2.94
CA GLY A 38 -6.47 31.93 3.11
C GLY A 38 -7.51 32.27 2.02
N GLY A 39 -8.29 31.29 1.59
CA GLY A 39 -9.34 31.43 0.56
C GLY A 39 -8.85 31.37 -0.89
N LYS A 40 -7.56 31.15 -1.13
CA LYS A 40 -6.96 31.25 -2.47
C LYS A 40 -7.11 30.00 -3.33
N ASP A 41 -7.12 28.81 -2.73
CA ASP A 41 -7.17 27.55 -3.50
C ASP A 41 -8.01 26.46 -2.82
N PRO A 42 -9.31 26.33 -3.15
CA PRO A 42 -10.17 25.25 -2.63
C PRO A 42 -9.75 23.86 -3.12
N PHE A 43 -8.97 23.77 -4.19
CA PHE A 43 -8.58 22.50 -4.81
C PHE A 43 -7.22 21.99 -4.35
N TYR A 44 -6.59 22.63 -3.35
CA TYR A 44 -5.25 22.30 -2.88
C TYR A 44 -5.03 20.80 -2.61
N TYR A 45 -5.93 20.18 -1.82
CA TYR A 45 -5.87 18.74 -1.53
C TYR A 45 -6.25 17.88 -2.73
N GLY A 46 -7.21 18.33 -3.55
CA GLY A 46 -7.63 17.62 -4.76
C GLY A 46 -6.51 17.49 -5.79
N LYS A 47 -5.74 18.57 -6.02
CA LYS A 47 -4.57 18.56 -6.93
C LYS A 47 -3.53 17.55 -6.46
N ARG A 48 -3.20 17.54 -5.16
CA ARG A 48 -2.27 16.56 -4.58
C ARG A 48 -2.79 15.14 -4.72
N GLN A 49 -4.06 14.91 -4.41
CA GLN A 49 -4.70 13.60 -4.55
C GLN A 49 -4.68 13.11 -6.00
N ALA A 50 -4.91 13.99 -6.98
CA ALA A 50 -4.85 13.65 -8.39
C ALA A 50 -3.42 13.25 -8.83
N VAL A 51 -2.39 13.95 -8.35
CA VAL A 51 -0.98 13.57 -8.62
C VAL A 51 -0.67 12.19 -8.05
N TYR A 52 -1.01 11.93 -6.79
CA TYR A 52 -0.77 10.61 -6.18
C TYR A 52 -1.60 9.50 -6.83
N ALA A 53 -2.84 9.79 -7.23
CA ALA A 53 -3.68 8.85 -7.94
C ALA A 53 -3.10 8.50 -9.31
N LEU A 54 -2.57 9.48 -10.05
CA LEU A 54 -1.88 9.25 -11.31
C LEU A 54 -0.61 8.42 -11.12
N LEU A 55 0.24 8.78 -10.17
CA LEU A 55 1.46 8.03 -9.84
C LEU A 55 1.13 6.57 -9.45
N GLY A 56 0.12 6.38 -8.60
CA GLY A 56 -0.35 5.06 -8.20
C GLY A 56 -0.92 4.25 -9.35
N PHE A 57 -1.66 4.88 -10.26
CA PHE A 57 -2.19 4.22 -11.46
C PHE A 57 -1.07 3.81 -12.43
N LEU A 58 -0.07 4.67 -12.65
CA LEU A 58 1.10 4.32 -13.45
C LEU A 58 1.89 3.16 -12.82
N LEU A 59 2.04 3.17 -11.49
CA LEU A 59 2.67 2.08 -10.75
C LEU A 59 1.88 0.77 -10.88
N LEU A 60 0.54 0.82 -10.84
CA LEU A 60 -0.33 -0.33 -11.11
C LEU A 60 -0.06 -0.89 -12.51
N LEU A 61 -0.06 -0.05 -13.55
CA LEU A 61 0.19 -0.51 -14.93
C LEU A 61 1.58 -1.12 -15.11
N ALA A 62 2.59 -0.57 -14.44
CA ALA A 62 3.95 -1.13 -14.45
C ALA A 62 4.02 -2.48 -13.73
N THR A 63 3.46 -2.55 -12.51
CA THR A 63 3.50 -3.76 -11.67
C THR A 63 2.63 -4.89 -12.20
N MET A 64 1.55 -4.60 -12.93
CA MET A 64 0.71 -5.59 -13.60
C MET A 64 1.49 -6.45 -14.61
N ARG A 65 2.62 -5.97 -15.12
CA ARG A 65 3.51 -6.71 -16.03
C ARG A 65 4.58 -7.52 -15.31
N VAL A 66 4.73 -7.36 -14.00
CA VAL A 66 5.75 -8.05 -13.21
C VAL A 66 5.23 -9.43 -12.80
N ASP A 67 6.00 -10.47 -13.11
CA ASP A 67 5.69 -11.82 -12.65
C ASP A 67 5.88 -11.93 -11.13
N TYR A 68 4.76 -12.09 -10.41
CA TYR A 68 4.76 -12.25 -8.95
C TYR A 68 5.60 -13.44 -8.48
N ARG A 69 5.86 -14.44 -9.33
CA ARG A 69 6.73 -15.58 -8.97
C ARG A 69 8.17 -15.14 -8.74
N ARG A 70 8.62 -14.08 -9.41
CA ARG A 70 9.95 -13.49 -9.17
C ARG A 70 10.04 -12.83 -7.80
N LEU A 71 8.92 -12.44 -7.19
CA LEU A 71 8.90 -11.86 -5.85
C LEU A 71 9.17 -12.92 -4.77
N ARG A 72 8.90 -14.22 -5.05
CA ARG A 72 9.13 -15.33 -4.11
C ARG A 72 10.58 -15.39 -3.62
N ARG A 73 11.57 -15.04 -4.46
CA ARG A 73 12.99 -15.04 -4.06
C ARG A 73 13.33 -13.93 -3.05
N PHE A 74 12.50 -12.91 -2.96
CA PHE A 74 12.67 -11.78 -2.05
C PHE A 74 11.88 -11.94 -0.75
N THR A 75 11.22 -13.07 -0.53
CA THR A 75 10.41 -13.29 0.66
C THR A 75 11.21 -13.11 1.95
N GLY A 76 12.45 -13.62 2.02
CA GLY A 76 13.32 -13.41 3.19
C GLY A 76 13.64 -11.92 3.42
N VAL A 77 13.80 -11.15 2.35
CA VAL A 77 14.00 -9.69 2.43
C VAL A 77 12.75 -9.00 2.97
N PHE A 78 11.56 -9.36 2.47
CA PHE A 78 10.29 -8.82 2.97
C PHE A 78 10.05 -9.19 4.45
N ALA A 79 10.34 -10.43 4.83
CA ALA A 79 10.21 -10.91 6.21
C ALA A 79 11.11 -10.15 7.20
N PHE A 80 12.29 -9.71 6.76
CA PHE A 80 13.20 -8.93 7.58
C PHE A 80 12.89 -7.41 7.57
N LEU A 81 12.69 -6.84 6.37
CA LEU A 81 12.50 -5.39 6.24
C LEU A 81 11.17 -4.90 6.82
N ALA A 82 10.10 -5.70 6.76
CA ALA A 82 8.81 -5.30 7.29
C ALA A 82 8.84 -5.00 8.80
N PRO A 83 9.27 -5.93 9.69
CA PRO A 83 9.40 -5.64 11.11
C PRO A 83 10.47 -4.58 11.37
N LEU A 84 11.58 -4.55 10.60
CA LEU A 84 12.60 -3.52 10.75
C LEU A 84 12.00 -2.11 10.54
N PHE A 85 11.26 -1.87 9.47
CA PHE A 85 10.65 -0.56 9.23
C PHE A 85 9.59 -0.20 10.26
N LEU A 86 8.84 -1.19 10.77
CA LEU A 86 7.89 -0.99 11.88
C LEU A 86 8.59 -0.61 13.19
N LEU A 87 9.78 -1.15 13.45
CA LEU A 87 10.58 -0.74 14.61
C LEU A 87 11.19 0.65 14.40
N VAL A 88 11.75 0.91 13.22
CA VAL A 88 12.40 2.19 12.88
C VAL A 88 11.45 3.38 13.04
N VAL A 89 10.18 3.26 12.65
CA VAL A 89 9.21 4.36 12.77
C VAL A 89 8.92 4.78 14.21
N LEU A 90 9.16 3.92 15.20
CA LEU A 90 9.02 4.31 16.61
C LEU A 90 10.07 5.35 17.02
N PHE A 91 11.25 5.30 16.41
CA PHE A 91 12.38 6.18 16.73
C PHE A 91 12.40 7.44 15.86
N ILE A 92 12.17 7.31 14.55
CA ILE A 92 12.31 8.42 13.58
C ILE A 92 10.97 8.92 13.01
N GLY A 93 9.86 8.29 13.38
CA GLY A 93 8.54 8.67 12.89
C GLY A 93 8.04 9.97 13.51
N GLU A 94 7.40 10.80 12.68
CA GLU A 94 6.69 11.98 13.14
C GLU A 94 5.42 11.59 13.91
N GLU A 95 5.18 12.29 15.02
CA GLU A 95 3.97 12.10 15.81
C GLU A 95 2.83 12.93 15.23
N ILE A 96 1.85 12.24 14.63
CA ILE A 96 0.67 12.83 14.03
C ILE A 96 -0.55 12.25 14.72
N GLN A 97 -1.40 13.10 15.31
CA GLN A 97 -2.58 12.69 16.07
C GLN A 97 -2.26 11.70 17.22
N GLY A 98 -1.14 11.91 17.92
CA GLY A 98 -0.74 11.10 19.09
C GLY A 98 -0.13 9.73 18.75
N ALA A 99 0.25 9.48 17.49
CA ALA A 99 0.91 8.23 17.10
C ALA A 99 2.04 8.46 16.10
N ARG A 100 3.14 7.69 16.25
CA ARG A 100 4.27 7.66 15.32
C ARG A 100 4.08 6.57 14.28
N ARG A 101 3.66 6.95 13.08
CA ARG A 101 3.35 6.01 11.98
C ARG A 101 3.94 6.43 10.65
N TRP A 102 4.36 7.68 10.52
CA TRP A 102 4.79 8.28 9.27
C TRP A 102 6.25 8.69 9.38
N ILE A 103 7.04 8.32 8.39
CA ILE A 103 8.42 8.77 8.22
C ILE A 103 8.40 9.82 7.12
N ASN A 104 8.69 11.06 7.47
CA ASN A 104 8.76 12.15 6.51
C ASN A 104 10.15 12.20 5.87
N LEU A 105 10.22 11.96 4.55
CA LEU A 105 11.44 12.01 3.75
C LEU A 105 11.59 13.37 3.03
N GLY A 106 10.88 14.40 3.50
CA GLY A 106 10.87 15.76 2.96
C GLY A 106 9.92 15.93 1.77
N ILE A 107 10.10 15.14 0.72
CA ILE A 107 9.27 15.22 -0.50
C ILE A 107 8.10 14.24 -0.45
N ILE A 108 8.33 13.07 0.17
CA ILE A 108 7.34 12.00 0.30
C ILE A 108 7.25 11.56 1.76
N THR A 109 6.07 11.13 2.16
CA THR A 109 5.84 10.51 3.47
C THR A 109 5.70 9.01 3.29
N PHE A 110 6.61 8.25 3.90
CA PHE A 110 6.58 6.80 3.87
C PHE A 110 5.87 6.26 5.11
N GLN A 111 4.94 5.31 4.90
CA GLN A 111 4.23 4.65 5.99
C GLN A 111 4.64 3.17 6.04
N PRO A 112 5.50 2.78 7.00
CA PRO A 112 5.96 1.40 7.13
C PRO A 112 4.87 0.34 7.21
N SER A 113 3.70 0.66 7.77
CA SER A 113 2.57 -0.28 7.84
C SER A 113 2.01 -0.67 6.47
N GLU A 114 2.10 0.21 5.46
CA GLU A 114 1.70 -0.13 4.09
C GLU A 114 2.63 -1.18 3.49
N PHE A 115 3.95 -1.02 3.68
CA PHE A 115 4.94 -2.00 3.26
C PHE A 115 4.80 -3.33 4.01
N ALA A 116 4.52 -3.26 5.32
CA ALA A 116 4.35 -4.44 6.16
C ALA A 116 3.14 -5.28 5.73
N LYS A 117 2.00 -4.67 5.38
CA LYS A 117 0.82 -5.39 4.88
C LYS A 117 1.13 -6.20 3.61
N LEU A 118 1.79 -5.58 2.63
CA LEU A 118 2.17 -6.28 1.40
C LEU A 118 3.19 -7.38 1.65
N SER A 119 4.20 -7.09 2.47
CA SER A 119 5.24 -8.05 2.87
C SER A 119 4.63 -9.27 3.56
N LEU A 120 3.70 -9.05 4.48
CA LEU A 120 2.99 -10.12 5.19
C LEU A 120 2.26 -11.04 4.22
N VAL A 121 1.53 -10.49 3.24
CA VAL A 121 0.85 -11.31 2.22
C VAL A 121 1.85 -12.19 1.45
N PHE A 122 2.99 -11.64 1.04
CA PHE A 122 4.01 -12.41 0.32
C PHE A 122 4.66 -13.49 1.20
N VAL A 123 5.01 -13.15 2.43
CA VAL A 123 5.65 -14.07 3.39
C VAL A 123 4.71 -15.20 3.75
N LEU A 124 3.47 -14.89 4.10
CA LEU A 124 2.45 -15.90 4.41
C LEU A 124 2.14 -16.80 3.22
N ALA A 125 1.94 -16.22 2.04
CA ALA A 125 1.68 -17.01 0.84
C ALA A 125 2.83 -17.98 0.52
N HIS A 126 4.07 -17.53 0.70
CA HIS A 126 5.25 -18.38 0.51
C HIS A 126 5.35 -19.47 1.56
N TYR A 127 5.22 -19.12 2.85
CA TYR A 127 5.28 -20.05 3.96
C TYR A 127 4.23 -21.16 3.82
N LEU A 128 2.97 -20.80 3.57
CA LEU A 128 1.89 -21.77 3.39
C LEU A 128 2.07 -22.64 2.15
N ALA A 129 2.65 -22.09 1.07
CA ALA A 129 2.96 -22.85 -0.14
C ALA A 129 4.07 -23.89 0.09
N GLU A 130 5.02 -23.64 0.99
CA GLU A 130 6.09 -24.58 1.34
C GLU A 130 5.65 -25.61 2.38
N LEU A 131 4.75 -25.24 3.29
CA LEU A 131 4.24 -26.11 4.34
C LEU A 131 3.41 -27.30 3.79
N GLY A 132 2.84 -27.15 2.59
CA GLY A 132 2.16 -28.24 1.87
C GLY A 132 1.02 -28.88 2.66
N SER A 133 1.10 -30.20 2.90
CA SER A 133 0.10 -30.93 3.71
C SER A 133 0.09 -30.53 5.19
N GLY A 134 1.17 -29.93 5.69
CA GLY A 134 1.29 -29.41 7.07
C GLY A 134 0.40 -28.21 7.38
N VAL A 135 -0.23 -27.60 6.37
CA VAL A 135 -1.25 -26.55 6.55
C VAL A 135 -2.49 -27.08 7.27
N ARG A 136 -2.77 -28.40 7.20
CA ARG A 136 -3.92 -29.02 7.88
C ARG A 136 -3.76 -29.07 9.39
N ASN A 137 -2.54 -28.93 9.90
CA ASN A 137 -2.26 -28.88 11.33
C ASN A 137 -2.44 -27.45 11.83
N PHE A 138 -3.28 -27.27 12.85
CA PHE A 138 -3.63 -25.95 13.40
C PHE A 138 -2.40 -25.15 13.88
N VAL A 139 -1.45 -25.81 14.55
CA VAL A 139 -0.26 -25.14 15.10
C VAL A 139 0.66 -24.64 13.99
N THR A 140 1.01 -25.48 13.01
CA THR A 140 1.94 -25.11 11.94
C THR A 140 1.30 -24.26 10.84
N GLY A 141 0.01 -24.47 10.57
CA GLY A 141 -0.72 -23.78 9.51
C GLY A 141 -1.34 -22.44 9.92
N ILE A 142 -1.68 -22.24 11.20
CA ILE A 142 -2.35 -21.02 11.69
C ILE A 142 -1.53 -20.31 12.76
N LEU A 143 -1.02 -21.02 13.77
CA LEU A 143 -0.44 -20.40 14.97
C LEU A 143 1.00 -19.90 14.77
N LEU A 144 1.85 -20.67 14.08
CA LEU A 144 3.24 -20.31 13.79
C LEU A 144 3.43 -19.11 12.83
N PRO A 145 2.58 -18.90 11.80
CA PRO A 145 2.71 -17.75 10.91
C PRO A 145 2.06 -16.44 11.39
N LEU A 146 1.27 -16.46 12.47
CA LEU A 146 0.62 -15.28 13.07
C LEU A 146 1.47 -14.70 14.22
#